data_AF-A0A0T6AXS4-F1
#
_entry.id   AF-A0A0T6AXS4-F1
#
_cell.length_a   1.000
_cell.length_b   1.000
_cell.length_c   1.000
_cell.angle_alpha   90.00
_cell.angle_beta   90.00
_cell.angle_gamma   90.00
#
_symmetry.space_group_name_H-M   'P 1'
#
loop_
_entity.id
_entity.type
_entity.pdbx_description
1 polymer ?
#
loop_
_entity_poly.entity_id
_entity_poly.type
_entity_poly.pdbx_seq_one_letter_code
_entity_poly.pdbx_strand_id
1 'polypeptide(L)'
;EKVIKSYVPLQRKLFENAVHLLKINGYLVYSTCTIAQPENEGLVAWALNSFKCLKLCRGEPYLGEPGWPTDGLSKDDLMKLQRFGPNSRIDSVGFFIALFVKECSHYDK
;
A
#
# COMPACT_ATOMS: atom_id res chain seq x y z
N GLU A 1 -4.11 20.45 12.21
CA GLU A 1 -4.26 19.10 12.81
C GLU A 1 -5.41 18.26 12.25
N LYS A 2 -6.68 18.72 12.22
CA LYS A 2 -7.82 17.90 11.73
C LYS A 2 -7.71 17.41 10.28
N VAL A 3 -7.02 18.15 9.41
CA VAL A 3 -6.92 17.85 7.97
C VAL A 3 -6.06 16.61 7.71
N ILE A 4 -4.93 16.43 8.41
CA ILE A 4 -3.98 15.33 8.15
C ILE A 4 -4.59 13.96 8.48
N LYS A 5 -5.36 13.85 9.57
CA LYS A 5 -6.04 12.59 9.93
C LYS A 5 -7.24 12.27 9.01
N SER A 6 -7.72 13.23 8.23
CA SER A 6 -8.93 13.08 7.41
C SER A 6 -8.68 12.38 6.07
N TYR A 7 -7.42 12.21 5.65
CA TYR A 7 -7.08 11.60 4.37
C TYR A 7 -7.22 10.07 4.36
N VAL A 8 -6.92 9.40 5.48
CA VAL A 8 -7.01 7.93 5.55
C VAL A 8 -8.41 7.41 5.20
N PRO A 9 -9.52 7.95 5.74
CA PRO A 9 -10.87 7.55 5.31
C PRO A 9 -11.12 7.71 3.81
N LEU A 10 -10.66 8.81 3.21
CA LEU A 10 -10.83 9.07 1.78
C LEU A 10 -10.00 8.09 0.93
N GLN A 11 -8.74 7.88 1.29
CA GLN A 11 -7.84 6.94 0.61
C GLN A 11 -8.40 5.52 0.65
N ARG A 12 -8.93 5.08 1.81
CA ARG A 12 -9.60 3.77 1.94
C ARG A 12 -10.81 3.63 1.03
N LYS A 13 -11.68 4.65 0.97
CA LYS A 13 -12.85 4.65 0.07
C LYS A 13 -12.45 4.59 -1.41
N LEU A 14 -11.39 5.30 -1.80
CA LEU A 14 -10.87 5.23 -3.18
C LEU A 14 -10.26 3.85 -3.47
N PHE A 15 -9.53 3.30 -2.51
CA PHE A 15 -8.91 1.97 -2.62
C PHE A 15 -9.97 0.86 -2.76
N GLU A 16 -11.03 0.90 -1.94
CA GLU A 16 -12.21 0.01 -2.05
C GLU A 16 -12.74 -0.02 -3.48
N ASN A 17 -13.04 1.15 -4.07
CA ASN A 17 -13.53 1.25 -5.43
C ASN A 17 -12.52 0.67 -6.44
N ALA A 18 -11.23 0.93 -6.26
CA ALA A 18 -10.19 0.39 -7.13
C ALA A 18 -10.17 -1.15 -7.10
N VAL A 19 -10.32 -1.77 -5.93
CA VAL A 19 -10.37 -3.24 -5.78
C VAL A 19 -11.61 -3.84 -6.46
N HIS A 20 -12.76 -3.15 -6.39
CA HIS A 20 -13.99 -3.59 -7.05
C HIS A 20 -13.87 -3.55 -8.58
N LEU A 21 -13.21 -2.52 -9.13
CA LEU A 21 -13.01 -2.35 -10.58
C LEU A 21 -11.88 -3.21 -11.14
N LEU A 22 -10.96 -3.69 -10.29
CA LEU A 22 -9.83 -4.49 -10.70
C LEU A 22 -10.25 -5.89 -11.15
N LYS A 23 -9.82 -6.30 -12.34
CA LYS A 23 -10.01 -7.67 -12.84
C LYS A 23 -9.18 -8.69 -12.04
N ILE A 24 -9.59 -9.96 -12.06
CA ILE A 24 -8.77 -11.07 -11.54
C ILE A 24 -7.45 -11.14 -12.33
N ASN A 25 -6.37 -11.42 -11.63
CA ASN A 25 -4.98 -11.32 -12.08
C ASN A 25 -4.56 -9.90 -12.52
N GLY A 26 -5.37 -8.89 -12.22
CA GLY A 26 -5.03 -7.48 -12.39
C GLY A 26 -4.14 -6.99 -11.27
N TYR A 27 -3.30 -6.01 -11.59
CA TYR A 27 -2.42 -5.33 -10.65
C TYR A 27 -2.97 -3.98 -10.24
N LEU A 28 -2.88 -3.66 -8.95
CA LEU A 28 -3.23 -2.38 -8.37
C LEU A 28 -2.01 -1.77 -7.69
N VAL A 29 -1.64 -0.58 -8.13
CA VAL A 29 -0.59 0.22 -7.49
C VAL A 29 -1.27 1.25 -6.60
N TYR A 30 -0.87 1.29 -5.33
CA TYR A 30 -1.17 2.37 -4.41
C TYR A 30 0.10 3.16 -4.12
N SER A 31 0.02 4.47 -4.25
CA SER A 31 1.16 5.35 -4.03
C SER A 31 0.76 6.69 -3.45
N THR A 32 1.62 7.26 -2.61
CA THR A 32 1.41 8.57 -2.00
C THR A 32 2.71 9.37 -1.99
N CYS A 33 2.61 10.70 -1.89
CA CYS A 33 3.72 11.62 -1.66
C CYS A 33 3.78 12.11 -0.20
N THR A 34 3.34 11.28 0.74
CA THR A 34 3.41 11.54 2.19
C THR A 34 4.36 10.54 2.85
N ILE A 35 4.97 10.95 3.97
CA ILE A 35 5.77 10.06 4.81
C ILE A 35 4.95 9.42 5.95
N ALA A 36 3.69 9.81 6.11
CA ALA A 36 2.85 9.42 7.23
C ALA A 36 2.50 7.93 7.18
N GLN A 37 2.94 7.18 8.20
CA GLN A 37 2.71 5.74 8.32
C GLN A 37 1.22 5.34 8.25
N PRO A 38 0.24 6.09 8.82
CA PRO A 38 -1.18 5.73 8.70
C PRO A 38 -1.73 5.75 7.27
N GLU A 39 -1.18 6.60 6.40
CA GLU A 39 -1.57 6.73 4.98
C GLU A 39 -0.84 5.71 4.09
N ASN A 40 0.27 5.15 4.60
CA ASN A 40 1.16 4.25 3.87
C ASN A 40 0.97 2.81 4.36
N GLU A 41 1.82 2.33 5.26
CA GLU A 41 1.74 0.97 5.82
C GLU A 41 0.39 0.69 6.50
N GLY A 42 -0.18 1.68 7.17
CA GLY A 42 -1.51 1.55 7.79
C GLY A 42 -2.62 1.28 6.78
N LEU A 43 -2.48 1.77 5.54
CA LEU A 43 -3.41 1.45 4.46
C LEU A 43 -3.15 0.06 3.89
N VAL A 44 -1.88 -0.35 3.74
CA VAL A 44 -1.52 -1.70 3.29
C VAL A 44 -2.04 -2.77 4.26
N ALA A 45 -1.78 -2.58 5.56
CA ALA A 45 -2.24 -3.50 6.61
C ALA A 45 -3.77 -3.64 6.61
N TRP A 46 -4.47 -2.50 6.51
CA TRP A 46 -5.93 -2.50 6.38
C TRP A 46 -6.40 -3.20 5.10
N ALA A 47 -5.76 -2.96 3.95
CA ALA A 47 -6.16 -3.54 2.68
C ALA A 47 -6.02 -5.07 2.67
N LEU A 48 -4.88 -5.61 3.15
CA LEU A 48 -4.66 -7.06 3.27
C LEU A 48 -5.60 -7.71 4.31
N ASN A 49 -6.01 -6.95 5.33
CA ASN A 49 -7.00 -7.42 6.27
C ASN A 49 -8.42 -7.48 5.66
N SER A 50 -8.84 -6.42 4.97
CA SER A 50 -10.19 -6.25 4.41
C SER A 50 -10.41 -7.08 3.13
N PHE A 51 -9.42 -7.14 2.24
CA PHE A 51 -9.54 -7.76 0.92
C PHE A 51 -8.67 -9.01 0.83
N LYS A 52 -9.24 -10.15 1.21
CA LYS A 52 -8.56 -11.47 1.12
C LYS A 52 -8.26 -11.92 -0.31
N CYS A 53 -8.86 -11.25 -1.31
CA CYS A 53 -8.56 -11.46 -2.71
C CYS A 53 -7.29 -10.74 -3.19
N LEU A 54 -6.71 -9.86 -2.37
CA LEU A 54 -5.47 -9.17 -2.69
C LEU A 54 -4.28 -9.87 -2.05
N LYS A 55 -3.17 -9.85 -2.79
CA LYS A 55 -1.85 -10.24 -2.30
C LYS A 55 -0.85 -9.16 -2.63
N LEU A 56 0.06 -8.90 -1.69
CA LEU A 56 1.13 -7.94 -1.89
C LEU A 56 2.22 -8.56 -2.78
N CYS A 57 2.68 -7.80 -3.77
CA CYS A 57 3.73 -8.18 -4.70
C CYS A 57 4.94 -7.26 -4.52
N ARG A 58 6.14 -7.79 -4.79
CA ARG A 58 7.34 -6.97 -4.92
C ARG A 58 7.26 -6.23 -6.26
N GLY A 59 7.25 -4.90 -6.22
CA GLY A 59 7.33 -4.08 -7.41
C GLY A 59 8.76 -4.00 -7.93
N GLU A 60 8.94 -4.13 -9.25
CA GLU A 60 10.23 -3.97 -9.92
C GLU A 60 10.20 -2.77 -10.89
N PRO A 61 11.26 -1.96 -10.98
CA PRO A 61 12.49 -2.06 -10.19
C PRO A 61 12.28 -1.72 -8.70
N TYR A 62 13.03 -2.38 -7.83
CA TYR A 62 13.07 -2.06 -6.41
C TYR A 62 14.15 -0.99 -6.12
N LEU A 63 13.71 0.27 -5.97
CA LEU A 63 14.59 1.42 -5.80
C LEU A 63 14.50 2.02 -4.39
N GLY A 64 13.33 1.95 -3.77
CA GLY A 64 13.10 2.48 -2.43
C GLY A 64 13.65 1.59 -1.33
N GLU A 65 13.37 1.99 -0.09
CA GLU A 65 13.64 1.22 1.12
C GLU A 65 12.40 0.40 1.53
N PRO A 66 12.55 -0.63 2.38
CA PRO A 66 11.41 -1.36 2.91
C PRO A 66 10.42 -0.49 3.69
N GLY A 67 9.20 -1.01 3.85
CA GLY A 67 8.18 -0.41 4.72
C GLY A 67 8.59 -0.41 6.20
N TRP A 68 7.99 0.47 6.99
CA TRP A 68 8.22 0.53 8.43
C TRP A 68 7.44 -0.54 9.21
N PRO A 69 7.98 -1.03 10.35
CA PRO A 69 7.27 -1.97 11.23
C PRO A 69 5.86 -1.48 11.57
N THR A 70 4.86 -2.30 11.23
CA THR A 70 3.44 -1.96 11.37
C THR A 70 2.64 -3.22 11.70
N ASP A 71 1.73 -3.12 12.66
CA ASP A 71 0.85 -4.22 13.03
C ASP A 71 0.04 -4.72 11.82
N GLY A 72 0.00 -6.04 11.64
CA GLY A 72 -0.66 -6.67 10.51
C GLY A 72 0.19 -6.83 9.25
N LEU A 73 1.46 -6.40 9.25
CA LEU A 73 2.42 -6.67 8.16
C LEU A 73 3.57 -7.55 8.66
N SER A 74 3.86 -8.62 7.92
CA SER A 74 5.03 -9.46 8.17
C SER A 74 6.31 -8.79 7.68
N LYS A 75 7.48 -9.28 8.12
CA LYS A 75 8.77 -8.81 7.57
C LYS A 75 8.84 -8.97 6.05
N ASP A 76 8.29 -10.06 5.53
CA ASP A 76 8.25 -10.32 4.08
C ASP A 76 7.33 -9.33 3.36
N ASP A 77 6.25 -8.84 3.99
CA ASP A 77 5.41 -7.79 3.40
C ASP A 77 6.14 -6.46 3.34
N LEU A 78 6.84 -6.08 4.42
CA LEU A 78 7.61 -4.84 4.46
C LEU A 78 8.68 -4.78 3.37
N MET A 79 9.31 -5.91 3.04
CA MET A 79 10.31 -6.02 1.96
C MET A 79 9.74 -5.90 0.54
N LYS A 80 8.40 -5.95 0.38
CA LYS A 80 7.73 -5.72 -0.92
C LYS A 80 7.33 -4.27 -1.12
N LEU A 81 7.29 -3.48 -0.05
CA LEU A 81 6.97 -2.06 -0.08
C LEU A 81 8.20 -1.24 -0.49
N GLN A 82 7.96 -0.06 -1.07
CA GLN A 82 9.02 0.89 -1.41
C GLN A 82 8.72 2.25 -0.78
N ARG A 83 9.63 2.70 0.08
CA ARG A 83 9.65 4.01 0.72
C ARG A 83 10.78 4.86 0.19
N PHE A 84 10.50 6.15 0.02
CA PHE A 84 11.46 7.17 -0.34
C PHE A 84 11.38 8.30 0.70
N GLY A 85 12.51 8.88 1.05
CA GLY A 85 12.54 9.97 2.03
C GLY A 85 13.96 10.46 2.34
N PRO A 86 14.10 11.45 3.24
CA PRO A 86 15.37 12.14 3.45
C PRO A 86 16.51 11.25 3.96
N ASN A 87 16.21 10.05 4.45
CA ASN A 87 17.20 9.08 4.94
C ASN A 87 17.40 7.89 3.97
N SER A 88 16.82 7.92 2.76
CA SER A 88 17.05 6.88 1.75
C SER A 88 18.35 7.14 0.98
N ARG A 89 18.92 6.08 0.39
CA ARG A 89 20.11 6.17 -0.48
C ARG A 89 19.91 7.07 -1.69
N ILE A 90 18.66 7.24 -2.11
CA ILE A 90 18.25 8.06 -3.24
C ILE A 90 17.78 9.41 -2.69
N ASP A 91 18.44 10.49 -3.12
CA ASP A 91 17.98 11.85 -2.86
C ASP A 91 16.69 12.11 -3.64
N SER A 92 15.57 12.04 -2.92
CA SER A 92 14.23 12.08 -3.49
C SER A 92 13.23 12.64 -2.47
N VAL A 93 12.05 13.02 -2.96
CA VAL A 93 10.94 13.44 -2.11
C VAL A 93 10.40 12.26 -1.28
N GLY A 94 9.67 12.58 -0.21
CA GLY A 94 8.90 11.58 0.54
C GLY A 94 7.87 10.90 -0.36
N PHE A 95 7.99 9.60 -0.56
CA PHE A 95 7.10 8.83 -1.43
C PHE A 95 6.92 7.40 -0.95
N PHE A 96 5.79 6.79 -1.31
CA PHE A 96 5.47 5.40 -0.94
C PHE A 96 4.82 4.67 -2.11
N ILE A 97 5.16 3.39 -2.29
CA ILE A 97 4.60 2.52 -3.32
C ILE A 97 4.28 1.14 -2.72
N ALA A 98 3.07 0.66 -2.98
CA ALA A 98 2.62 -0.70 -2.71
C ALA A 98 1.98 -1.29 -3.98
N LEU A 99 2.37 -2.50 -4.36
CA LEU A 99 1.83 -3.22 -5.50
C LEU A 99 1.02 -4.42 -5.02
N PHE A 100 -0.21 -4.55 -5.47
CA PHE A 100 -1.10 -5.68 -5.19
C PHE A 100 -1.47 -6.41 -6.47
N VAL A 101 -1.71 -7.71 -6.36
CA VAL A 101 -2.39 -8.52 -7.38
C VAL A 101 -3.70 -9.05 -6.81
N LYS A 102 -4.75 -9.09 -7.63
CA LYS A 102 -6.03 -9.70 -7.27
C LYS A 102 -6.06 -11.16 -7.71
N GLU A 103 -5.96 -12.11 -6.79
CA GLU A 103 -5.86 -13.54 -7.11
C GLU A 103 -7.23 -14.21 -7.30
N CYS A 104 -8.31 -13.69 -6.70
CA CYS A 104 -9.65 -14.27 -6.82
C CYS A 104 -10.77 -13.21 -6.90
N SER A 105 -11.99 -13.65 -7.20
CA SER A 105 -13.16 -12.79 -7.16
C SER A 105 -13.43 -12.33 -5.72
N HIS A 106 -13.82 -11.07 -5.56
CA HIS A 106 -14.22 -10.55 -4.24
C HIS A 106 -15.55 -11.15 -3.75
N TYR A 107 -16.34 -11.72 -4.67
CA TYR A 107 -17.65 -12.30 -4.40
C TYR A 107 -17.62 -13.78 -3.98
N ASP A 108 -16.46 -14.44 -4.00
CA ASP A 108 -16.34 -15.86 -3.63
C ASP A 108 -16.12 -16.02 -2.11
N LYS A 109 -17.06 -15.48 -1.33
CA LYS A 109 -17.25 -15.86 0.09
C LYS A 109 -18.64 -16.44 0.28
#